data_AF-A0A517YMK7-F1
#
_entry.id   AF-A0A517YMK7-F1
#
_cell.length_a   1.000
_cell.length_b   1.000
_cell.length_c   1.000
_cell.angle_alpha   90.00
_cell.angle_beta   90.00
_cell.angle_gamma   90.00
#
_symmetry.space_group_name_H-M   'P 1'
#
loop_
_entity.id
_entity.type
_entity.pdbx_description
1 polymer ?
#
loop_
_entity_poly.entity_id
_entity_poly.type
_entity_poly.pdbx_seq_one_letter_code
_entity_poly.pdbx_strand_id
1 'polypeptide(L)'
;MKQLGWRILIALAIVWAAPWSLVGVSLGLLSLASGGSCRLRGRVLEFEGRFLAWLLNRAPVIGGAAAMTLGHTVIACGQSDLDRTRAHEFIHVQQYERWGLFFIPAYLLSSLWLWLRGKHPYWDNPFEREAYEKTG
;
A
#
# COMPACT_ATOMS: atom_id res chain seq x y z
N MET A 1 -10.74 -26.11 -15.94
CA MET A 1 -10.56 -26.26 -14.47
C MET A 1 -9.45 -25.37 -13.90
N LYS A 2 -8.20 -25.40 -14.43
CA LYS A 2 -7.09 -24.57 -13.91
C LYS A 2 -7.36 -23.05 -13.92
N GLN A 3 -7.96 -22.52 -14.99
CA GLN A 3 -8.31 -21.10 -15.08
C GLN A 3 -9.39 -20.66 -14.07
N LEU A 4 -10.35 -21.54 -13.75
CA LEU A 4 -11.40 -21.24 -12.78
C LEU A 4 -10.83 -21.16 -11.36
N GLY A 5 -9.96 -22.09 -10.99
CA GLY A 5 -9.27 -22.07 -9.69
C GLY A 5 -8.44 -20.83 -9.47
N TRP A 6 -7.69 -20.40 -10.50
CA TRP A 6 -6.89 -19.16 -10.44
C TRP A 6 -7.76 -17.91 -10.21
N ARG A 7 -8.90 -17.80 -10.91
CA ARG A 7 -9.82 -16.66 -10.74
C ARG A 7 -10.43 -16.62 -9.34
N ILE A 8 -10.73 -17.78 -8.76
CA ILE A 8 -11.24 -17.87 -7.38
C ILE A 8 -10.19 -17.39 -6.38
N LEU A 9 -8.93 -17.82 -6.51
CA LEU A 9 -7.85 -17.36 -5.63
C LEU A 9 -7.66 -15.86 -5.70
N ILE A 10 -7.71 -15.26 -6.90
CA ILE A 10 -7.67 -13.80 -7.07
C ILE A 10 -8.85 -13.13 -6.38
N ALA A 11 -10.07 -13.63 -6.57
CA ALA A 11 -11.26 -13.04 -5.97
C ALA A 11 -11.18 -13.08 -4.43
N LEU A 12 -10.71 -14.21 -3.87
CA LEU A 12 -10.49 -14.34 -2.44
C LEU A 12 -9.44 -13.35 -1.94
N ALA A 13 -8.32 -13.19 -2.66
CA ALA A 13 -7.29 -12.22 -2.31
C ALA A 13 -7.80 -10.77 -2.34
N ILE A 14 -8.65 -10.42 -3.31
CA ILE A 14 -9.31 -9.10 -3.39
C ILE A 14 -10.25 -8.88 -2.21
N VAL A 15 -11.15 -9.84 -1.94
CA VAL A 15 -12.08 -9.74 -0.80
C VAL A 15 -11.32 -9.67 0.53
N TRP A 16 -10.24 -10.42 0.65
CA TRP A 16 -9.40 -10.45 1.84
C TRP A 16 -8.70 -9.12 2.12
N ALA A 17 -8.28 -8.41 1.07
CA ALA A 17 -7.68 -7.07 1.15
C ALA A 17 -8.72 -5.93 1.05
N ALA A 18 -10.00 -6.23 0.84
CA ALA A 18 -11.03 -5.25 0.53
C ALA A 18 -11.21 -4.15 1.61
N PRO A 19 -11.16 -4.44 2.93
CA PRO A 19 -11.35 -3.41 3.94
C PRO A 19 -10.35 -2.25 3.79
N TRP A 20 -9.08 -2.57 3.57
CA TRP A 20 -8.03 -1.56 3.35
C TRP A 20 -8.13 -0.93 1.95
N SER A 21 -8.50 -1.72 0.94
CA SER A 21 -8.75 -1.20 -0.41
C SER A 21 -9.83 -0.13 -0.42
N LEU A 22 -10.90 -0.30 0.36
CA LEU A 22 -11.99 0.68 0.50
C LEU A 22 -11.52 1.97 1.16
N VAL A 23 -10.63 1.90 2.16
CA VAL A 23 -9.99 3.08 2.74
C VAL A 23 -9.18 3.82 1.67
N GLY A 24 -8.35 3.09 0.92
CA GLY A 24 -7.56 3.67 -0.17
C GLY A 24 -8.42 4.31 -1.26
N VAL A 25 -9.49 3.63 -1.70
CA VAL A 25 -10.44 4.16 -2.68
C VAL A 25 -11.13 5.42 -2.13
N SER A 26 -11.53 5.43 -0.87
CA SER A 26 -12.17 6.61 -0.26
C SER A 26 -11.24 7.83 -0.30
N LEU A 27 -9.97 7.66 0.04
CA LEU A 27 -8.94 8.72 -0.08
C LEU A 27 -8.70 9.11 -1.55
N GLY A 28 -8.66 8.12 -2.44
CA GLY A 28 -8.53 8.33 -3.88
C GLY A 28 -9.69 9.14 -4.48
N LEU A 29 -10.92 8.87 -4.07
CA LEU A 29 -12.12 9.61 -4.49
C LEU A 29 -12.07 11.07 -4.02
N LEU A 30 -11.59 11.33 -2.80
CA LEU A 30 -11.34 12.70 -2.33
C LEU A 30 -10.26 13.39 -3.18
N SER A 31 -9.22 12.66 -3.58
CA SER A 31 -8.21 13.18 -4.50
C SER A 31 -8.82 13.56 -5.84
N LEU A 32 -9.64 12.69 -6.43
CA LEU A 32 -10.33 12.94 -7.70
C LEU A 32 -11.24 14.17 -7.61
N ALA A 33 -12.00 14.32 -6.52
CA ALA A 33 -12.82 15.50 -6.27
C ALA A 33 -12.00 16.80 -6.17
N SER A 34 -10.72 16.70 -5.81
CA SER A 34 -9.76 17.82 -5.74
C SER A 34 -8.92 18.01 -7.01
N GLY A 35 -9.26 17.33 -8.12
CA GLY A 35 -8.54 17.41 -9.40
C GLY A 35 -7.36 16.45 -9.53
N GLY A 36 -7.30 15.40 -8.71
CA GLY A 36 -6.34 14.32 -8.83
C GLY A 36 -6.61 13.37 -10.00
N SER A 37 -5.82 12.32 -10.12
CA SER A 37 -5.95 11.32 -11.18
C SER A 37 -5.99 9.89 -10.61
N CYS A 38 -6.56 8.97 -11.39
CA CYS A 38 -6.60 7.55 -11.07
C CYS A 38 -6.25 6.72 -12.31
N ARG A 39 -5.46 5.65 -12.12
CA ARG A 39 -5.10 4.70 -13.17
C ARG A 39 -5.20 3.27 -12.65
N LEU A 40 -5.81 2.38 -13.42
CA LEU A 40 -5.80 0.96 -13.14
C LEU A 40 -4.54 0.33 -13.74
N ARG A 41 -3.73 -0.34 -12.91
CA ARG A 41 -2.54 -1.11 -13.30
C ARG A 41 -2.73 -2.55 -12.88
N GLY A 42 -3.12 -3.40 -13.83
CA GLY A 42 -3.49 -4.79 -13.54
C GLY A 42 -4.71 -4.84 -12.62
N ARG A 43 -4.49 -5.13 -11.34
CA ARG A 43 -5.55 -5.17 -10.31
C ARG A 43 -5.42 -4.07 -9.26
N VAL A 44 -4.50 -3.11 -9.47
CA VAL A 44 -4.19 -2.06 -8.51
C VAL A 44 -4.69 -0.72 -9.03
N LEU A 45 -5.45 0.00 -8.22
CA LEU A 45 -5.83 1.38 -8.49
C LEU A 45 -4.75 2.32 -7.95
N GLU A 46 -4.07 3.03 -8.84
CA GLU A 46 -3.12 4.08 -8.48
C GLU A 46 -3.84 5.43 -8.46
N PHE A 47 -3.78 6.16 -7.35
CA PHE A 47 -4.30 7.51 -7.22
C PHE A 47 -3.18 8.50 -6.89
N GLU A 48 -3.29 9.70 -7.44
CA GLU A 48 -2.42 10.82 -7.11
C GLU A 48 -3.23 12.12 -7.04
N GLY A 49 -2.63 13.16 -6.45
CA GLY A 49 -3.21 14.50 -6.46
C GLY A 49 -2.81 15.32 -5.24
N ARG A 50 -3.19 16.60 -5.27
CA ARG A 50 -2.80 17.59 -4.24
C ARG A 50 -3.30 17.23 -2.84
N PHE A 51 -4.50 16.67 -2.73
CA PHE A 51 -5.04 16.19 -1.46
C PHE A 51 -4.19 15.06 -0.87
N LEU A 52 -3.82 14.06 -1.69
CA LEU A 52 -2.98 12.94 -1.26
C LEU A 52 -1.57 13.41 -0.91
N ALA A 53 -1.00 14.34 -1.70
CA ALA A 53 0.27 14.96 -1.37
C ALA A 53 0.24 15.69 -0.02
N TRP A 54 -0.82 16.46 0.25
CA TRP A 54 -1.01 17.14 1.53
C TRP A 54 -1.11 16.16 2.71
N LEU A 55 -1.80 15.04 2.51
CA LEU A 55 -2.03 14.00 3.52
C LEU A 55 -0.75 13.21 3.80
N LEU A 56 -0.10 12.70 2.75
CA LEU A 56 1.08 11.85 2.86
C LEU A 56 2.29 12.61 3.42
N ASN A 57 2.45 13.90 3.10
CA ASN A 57 3.50 14.74 3.69
C ASN A 57 3.26 15.04 5.18
N ARG A 58 2.06 14.78 5.71
CA ARG A 58 1.72 14.93 7.14
C ARG A 58 1.69 13.60 7.89
N ALA A 59 1.93 12.47 7.20
CA ALA A 59 1.86 11.16 7.81
C ALA A 59 2.94 11.03 8.92
N PRO A 60 2.55 10.73 10.17
CA PRO A 60 3.42 10.86 11.34
C PRO A 60 4.53 9.81 11.45
N VAL A 61 4.48 8.73 10.65
CA VAL A 61 5.32 7.55 10.93
C VAL A 61 6.79 7.76 10.52
N ILE A 62 7.11 8.67 9.58
CA ILE A 62 8.51 8.84 9.10
C ILE A 62 8.82 10.24 8.54
N GLY A 63 8.02 11.27 8.84
CA GLY A 63 8.23 12.62 8.28
C GLY A 63 7.74 12.77 6.83
N GLY A 64 6.81 11.92 6.41
CA GLY A 64 6.19 11.92 5.09
C GLY A 64 6.32 10.58 4.37
N ALA A 65 5.49 10.37 3.35
CA ALA A 65 5.55 9.22 2.45
C ALA A 65 5.38 9.68 1.00
N ALA A 66 6.14 9.09 0.06
CA ALA A 66 5.99 9.37 -1.38
C ALA A 66 4.74 8.68 -1.95
N ALA A 67 4.52 7.45 -1.52
CA ALA A 67 3.36 6.63 -1.82
C ALA A 67 3.02 5.75 -0.61
N MET A 68 1.81 5.17 -0.63
CA MET A 68 1.37 4.19 0.35
C MET A 68 0.37 3.24 -0.28
N THR A 69 0.57 1.95 -0.04
CA THR A 69 -0.38 0.91 -0.41
C THR A 69 -1.43 0.68 0.67
N LEU A 70 -2.69 0.52 0.23
CA LEU A 70 -3.85 0.17 1.03
C LEU A 70 -4.65 -0.89 0.26
N GLY A 71 -4.36 -2.17 0.53
CA GLY A 71 -4.96 -3.29 -0.20
C GLY A 71 -4.58 -3.27 -1.68
N HIS A 72 -5.58 -3.21 -2.57
CA HIS A 72 -5.43 -3.07 -4.02
C HIS A 72 -5.43 -1.61 -4.49
N THR A 73 -5.15 -0.67 -3.59
CA THR A 73 -5.05 0.75 -3.90
C THR A 73 -3.68 1.26 -3.52
N VAL A 74 -3.05 2.06 -4.39
CA VAL A 74 -1.83 2.81 -4.10
C VAL A 74 -2.17 4.29 -4.19
N ILE A 75 -1.87 5.05 -3.14
CA ILE A 75 -2.01 6.51 -3.13
C ILE A 75 -0.62 7.15 -3.12
N ALA A 76 -0.44 8.26 -3.85
CA ALA A 76 0.86 8.92 -3.94
C ALA A 76 0.74 10.45 -3.98
N CYS A 77 1.86 11.11 -3.67
CA CYS A 77 2.01 12.56 -3.79
C CYS A 77 1.90 13.05 -5.25
N GLY A 78 2.35 12.22 -6.20
CA GLY A 78 2.29 12.52 -7.64
C GLY A 78 2.74 11.36 -8.52
N GLN A 79 2.64 11.55 -9.83
CA GLN A 79 2.91 10.52 -10.83
C GLN A 79 4.37 10.06 -10.82
N SER A 80 5.31 10.99 -10.56
CA SER A 80 6.73 10.64 -10.39
C SER A 80 6.98 9.74 -9.18
N ASP A 81 6.22 9.92 -8.10
CA ASP A 81 6.33 9.07 -6.92
C ASP A 81 5.73 7.69 -7.18
N LEU A 82 4.58 7.61 -7.87
CA LEU A 82 4.07 6.33 -8.36
C LEU A 82 5.11 5.61 -9.22
N ASP A 83 5.72 6.30 -10.17
CA ASP A 83 6.68 5.68 -11.09
C ASP A 83 7.94 5.16 -10.38
N ARG A 84 8.45 5.90 -9.40
CA ARG A 84 9.61 5.50 -8.61
C ARG A 84 9.30 4.36 -7.63
N THR A 85 8.13 4.36 -7.00
CA THR A 85 7.80 3.46 -5.89
C THR A 85 6.98 2.24 -6.30
N ARG A 86 6.43 2.20 -7.52
CA ARG A 86 5.48 1.17 -7.98
C ARG A 86 5.91 -0.26 -7.65
N ALA A 87 7.16 -0.61 -7.96
CA ALA A 87 7.65 -1.96 -7.71
C ALA A 87 7.57 -2.31 -6.22
N HIS A 88 7.97 -1.38 -5.35
CA HIS A 88 7.93 -1.51 -3.89
C HIS A 88 6.49 -1.60 -3.38
N GLU A 89 5.63 -0.68 -3.80
CA GLU A 89 4.21 -0.68 -3.43
C GLU A 89 3.48 -1.97 -3.87
N PHE A 90 3.84 -2.54 -5.01
CA PHE A 90 3.24 -3.80 -5.47
C PHE A 90 3.66 -5.00 -4.61
N ILE A 91 4.77 -4.94 -3.87
CA ILE A 91 5.08 -5.94 -2.85
C ILE A 91 4.13 -5.79 -1.66
N HIS A 92 3.80 -4.56 -1.24
CA HIS A 92 2.80 -4.33 -0.21
C HIS A 92 1.41 -4.80 -0.65
N VAL A 93 1.03 -4.67 -1.93
CA VAL A 93 -0.22 -5.26 -2.45
C VAL A 93 -0.21 -6.78 -2.22
N GLN A 94 0.89 -7.47 -2.54
CA GLN A 94 1.03 -8.91 -2.30
C GLN A 94 1.05 -9.26 -0.80
N GLN A 95 1.55 -8.37 0.05
CA GLN A 95 1.46 -8.54 1.51
C GLN A 95 0.01 -8.42 1.97
N TYR A 96 -0.77 -7.45 1.47
CA TYR A 96 -2.21 -7.38 1.71
C TYR A 96 -2.96 -8.61 1.18
N GLU A 97 -2.55 -9.19 0.06
CA GLU A 97 -3.15 -10.44 -0.42
C GLU A 97 -2.87 -11.64 0.49
N ARG A 98 -1.78 -11.62 1.25
CA ARG A 98 -1.43 -12.65 2.25
C ARG A 98 -2.08 -12.39 3.61
N TRP A 99 -2.03 -11.16 4.08
CA TRP A 99 -2.39 -10.77 5.45
C TRP A 99 -3.78 -10.13 5.56
N GLY A 100 -4.31 -9.59 4.47
CA GLY A 100 -5.62 -8.97 4.37
C GLY A 100 -5.83 -7.90 5.43
N LEU A 101 -6.92 -8.03 6.19
CA LEU A 101 -7.24 -7.12 7.29
C LEU A 101 -6.10 -6.99 8.32
N PHE A 102 -5.35 -8.07 8.55
CA PHE A 102 -4.32 -8.14 9.59
C PHE A 102 -2.96 -7.53 9.20
N PHE A 103 -2.81 -7.04 7.97
CA PHE A 103 -1.52 -6.50 7.52
C PHE A 103 -1.06 -5.30 8.34
N ILE A 104 -1.90 -4.28 8.52
CA ILE A 104 -1.54 -3.08 9.31
C ILE A 104 -1.26 -3.45 10.78
N PRO A 105 -2.11 -4.23 11.48
CA PRO A 105 -1.79 -4.69 12.83
C PRO A 105 -0.43 -5.42 12.90
N ALA A 106 -0.15 -6.34 11.97
CA ALA A 106 1.11 -7.07 11.95
C ALA A 106 2.30 -6.13 11.71
N TYR A 107 2.17 -5.18 10.79
CA TYR A 107 3.19 -4.17 10.49
C TYR A 107 3.51 -3.33 11.74
N LEU A 108 2.48 -2.78 12.40
CA LEU A 108 2.65 -1.93 13.57
C LEU A 108 3.21 -2.69 14.77
N LEU A 109 2.77 -3.93 15.00
CA LEU A 109 3.32 -4.77 16.07
C LEU A 109 4.79 -5.10 15.83
N SER A 110 5.17 -5.38 14.58
CA SER A 110 6.57 -5.57 14.17
C SER A 110 7.40 -4.31 14.43
N SER A 111 6.94 -3.15 13.96
CA SER A 111 7.60 -1.86 14.21
C SER A 111 7.74 -1.55 15.70
N LEU A 112 6.70 -1.78 16.50
CA LEU A 112 6.73 -1.59 17.95
C LEU A 112 7.74 -2.52 18.62
N TRP A 113 7.74 -3.81 18.26
CA TRP A 113 8.69 -4.77 18.80
C TRP A 113 10.14 -4.42 18.48
N LEU A 114 10.41 -3.97 17.24
CA LEU A 114 11.73 -3.50 16.83
C LEU A 114 12.15 -2.26 17.62
N TRP A 115 11.26 -1.28 17.77
CA TRP A 115 11.52 -0.08 18.55
C TRP A 115 11.85 -0.40 20.01
N LEU A 116 11.07 -1.29 20.65
CA LEU A 116 11.34 -1.78 22.01
C LEU A 116 12.68 -2.52 22.15
N ARG A 117 13.25 -3.00 21.04
CA ARG A 117 14.57 -3.64 20.96
C ARG A 117 15.69 -2.67 20.56
N GLY A 118 15.42 -1.37 20.46
CA GLY A 118 16.38 -0.35 20.04
C GLY A 118 16.72 -0.40 18.55
N LYS A 119 15.91 -1.09 17.73
CA LYS A 119 16.05 -1.17 16.27
C LYS A 119 15.22 -0.10 15.57
N HIS A 120 15.50 0.12 14.28
CA HIS A 120 14.77 1.10 13.49
C HIS A 120 13.38 0.54 13.08
N PRO A 121 12.25 1.13 13.52
CA PRO A 121 10.92 0.53 13.35
C PRO A 121 10.45 0.39 11.89
N TYR A 122 11.02 1.18 10.97
CA TYR A 122 10.75 1.11 9.54
C TYR A 122 11.78 0.26 8.78
N TRP A 123 13.05 0.69 8.70
CA TRP A 123 14.10 -0.01 7.94
C TRP A 123 14.37 -1.45 8.38
N ASP A 124 14.20 -1.79 9.66
CA ASP A 124 14.37 -3.16 10.14
C ASP A 124 13.07 -3.98 10.06
N ASN A 125 11.94 -3.37 9.65
CA ASN A 125 10.66 -4.07 9.55
C ASN A 125 10.72 -5.14 8.46
N PRO A 126 10.41 -6.43 8.77
CA PRO A 126 10.43 -7.50 7.77
C PRO A 126 9.57 -7.22 6.53
N PHE A 127 8.48 -6.46 6.68
CA PHE A 127 7.63 -6.10 5.54
C PHE A 127 8.31 -5.11 4.59
N GLU A 128 9.00 -4.11 5.13
CA GLU A 128 9.79 -3.15 4.37
C GLU A 128 11.01 -3.83 3.74
N ARG A 129 11.72 -4.65 4.51
CA ARG A 129 12.86 -5.41 4.01
C ARG A 129 12.48 -6.31 2.85
N GLU A 130 11.37 -7.05 2.95
CA GLU A 130 10.86 -7.85 1.83
C GLU A 130 10.58 -6.98 0.60
N ALA A 131 9.98 -5.80 0.79
CA ALA A 131 9.66 -4.89 -0.30
C ALA A 131 10.91 -4.34 -0.99
N TYR A 132 11.95 -3.97 -0.24
CA TYR A 132 13.22 -3.52 -0.81
C TYR A 132 14.04 -4.67 -1.42
N GLU A 133 14.11 -5.83 -0.77
CA GLU A 133 14.88 -7.00 -1.26
C GLU A 133 14.34 -7.55 -2.59
N LYS A 134 13.04 -7.39 -2.87
CA LYS A 134 12.41 -7.83 -4.13
C LYS A 134 12.42 -6.76 -5.23
N THR A 135 12.89 -5.56 -4.96
CA THR A 135 12.82 -4.42 -5.91
C THR A 135 14.15 -3.73 -6.19
N GLY A 136 15.18 -4.01 -5.39
CA GLY A 136 16.59 -3.72 -5.73
C GLY A 136 17.21 -4.80 -6.60
#